data_AF-A0A5M3Z3R2-F1
#
_entry.id   AF-A0A5M3Z3R2-F1
#
_cell.length_a   1.000
_cell.length_b   1.000
_cell.length_c   1.000
_cell.angle_alpha   90.00
_cell.angle_beta   90.00
_cell.angle_gamma   90.00
#
_symmetry.space_group_name_H-M   'P 1'
#
loop_
_entity.id
_entity.type
_entity.pdbx_description
1 polymer ?
#
loop_
_entity_poly.entity_id
_entity_poly.type
_entity_poly.pdbx_seq_one_letter_code
_entity_poly.pdbx_strand_id
1 'polypeptide(L)'
;MNPAHNRRTGIPSRKVDSTKSTTVRSRDHDANSQNPPECSGPNPLLSQEELTLYSALESSGALRSILNNPELDATRPLFDEDLQRAIEALNTSTAAIQRQTEILTSQCESINKHMRLEDERNTLQSRDIEKLRQKHDSGRQAIMAASSDLARELDIAMKNESEKATTDGKRILSLLSARLKEDDRILADLEKVASGITPTGDDASIVKRTSELGALLSQCVAEEIQCRLDRLYLETLNNHQEDPDCGPSAVNNEAILALEEELESLYSEIEVLAEISTKQQFSEPILRELQNHHGQIRIASHEKLDHILHAMIEMTSSSELLTKSLHDRESFCGAFEAFAAAYRSEIGNQFLEQTSSRRDTLKRRSIQQTMKPSANTPAFLSESQESQVLASLLRRIGLSFESVFQSEEEDGGANALAEKRGHLLECLRNFGVAADSPLVTETVSTDQSTRLLLSALHSDSRQETSLTDADNEKELSELEAQLGVVQKGIERLDMDSLYRRDKNQEKFLETWS
;
A
#
# COMPACT_ATOMS: atom_id res chain seq x y z
N MET A 1 12.17 -36.77 44.40
CA MET A 1 10.71 -36.76 44.63
C MET A 1 10.03 -37.40 43.43
N ASN A 2 8.93 -38.13 43.62
CA ASN A 2 8.38 -39.01 42.58
C ASN A 2 7.44 -38.28 41.59
N PRO A 3 7.58 -38.50 40.27
CA PRO A 3 6.52 -38.26 39.30
C PRO A 3 5.68 -39.53 39.09
N ALA A 4 4.38 -39.45 39.31
CA ALA A 4 3.46 -40.56 39.05
C ALA A 4 2.74 -40.37 37.70
N HIS A 5 3.29 -40.95 36.63
CA HIS A 5 2.52 -41.18 35.41
C HIS A 5 1.50 -42.31 35.62
N ASN A 6 0.28 -42.16 35.12
CA ASN A 6 -0.63 -43.28 34.95
C ASN A 6 -0.95 -43.48 33.45
N ARG A 7 -0.88 -44.73 32.97
CA ARG A 7 -0.95 -45.07 31.54
C ARG A 7 -2.32 -45.69 31.19
N ARG A 8 -2.79 -45.44 29.98
CA ARG A 8 -3.83 -46.29 29.35
C ARG A 8 -3.23 -47.64 28.95
N THR A 9 -3.80 -48.74 29.44
CA THR A 9 -3.75 -50.07 28.82
C THR A 9 -5.09 -50.77 29.06
N GLY A 10 -5.75 -51.25 27.99
CA GLY A 10 -7.01 -51.98 28.09
C GLY A 10 -6.83 -53.45 28.45
N ILE A 11 -7.91 -54.11 28.86
CA ILE A 11 -7.98 -55.56 29.14
C ILE A 11 -9.18 -56.16 28.37
N PRO A 12 -9.06 -57.34 27.75
CA PRO A 12 -10.01 -57.83 26.76
C PRO A 12 -11.02 -58.85 27.29
N SER A 13 -12.09 -59.08 26.51
CA SER A 13 -13.02 -60.19 26.69
C SER A 13 -12.32 -61.55 26.58
N ARG A 14 -12.55 -62.44 27.56
CA ARG A 14 -12.28 -63.90 27.43
C ARG A 14 -13.47 -64.70 27.98
N LYS A 15 -13.56 -65.97 27.58
CA LYS A 15 -14.75 -66.82 27.60
C LYS A 15 -14.38 -68.20 28.19
N VAL A 16 -15.40 -68.99 28.57
CA VAL A 16 -15.41 -70.46 28.81
C VAL A 16 -15.16 -70.90 30.26
N ASP A 17 -16.22 -71.49 30.84
CA ASP A 17 -16.37 -72.60 31.83
C ASP A 17 -15.61 -72.56 33.19
N SER A 18 -16.10 -73.10 34.31
CA SER A 18 -17.35 -73.85 34.64
C SER A 18 -17.79 -73.49 36.11
N THR A 19 -18.61 -74.19 36.92
CA THR A 19 -19.04 -75.60 37.00
C THR A 19 -20.40 -75.78 37.75
N LYS A 20 -20.86 -77.04 37.85
CA LYS A 20 -22.02 -77.62 38.58
C LYS A 20 -21.83 -77.59 40.12
N SER A 21 -22.82 -77.75 41.02
CA SER A 21 -23.90 -78.77 41.05
C SER A 21 -24.99 -78.52 42.13
N THR A 22 -26.15 -79.21 41.99
CA THR A 22 -27.21 -79.47 43.02
C THR A 22 -28.02 -78.23 43.47
N THR A 23 -29.34 -78.24 43.75
CA THR A 23 -30.36 -79.28 44.11
C THR A 23 -31.70 -78.82 43.47
N VAL A 24 -32.46 -79.59 42.67
CA VAL A 24 -33.50 -80.60 43.04
C VAL A 24 -34.51 -80.09 44.10
N ARG A 25 -35.85 -80.24 44.03
CA ARG A 25 -36.85 -80.50 42.96
C ARG A 25 -38.27 -80.51 43.60
N SER A 26 -39.17 -79.62 43.19
CA SER A 26 -40.67 -79.68 43.26
C SER A 26 -41.19 -78.28 42.88
N ARG A 27 -42.30 -78.04 42.17
CA ARG A 27 -43.34 -78.90 41.57
C ARG A 27 -44.35 -79.61 42.48
N ASP A 28 -44.96 -78.82 43.35
CA ASP A 28 -46.25 -79.13 43.97
C ASP A 28 -47.31 -78.24 43.26
N HIS A 29 -48.33 -78.74 42.58
CA HIS A 29 -49.46 -79.62 42.94
C HIS A 29 -50.74 -78.83 43.23
N ASP A 30 -51.56 -78.66 42.19
CA ASP A 30 -53.00 -78.46 42.34
C ASP A 30 -53.62 -79.69 43.02
N ALA A 31 -53.89 -79.61 44.33
CA ALA A 31 -54.75 -80.55 45.03
C ALA A 31 -55.22 -80.02 46.40
N ASN A 32 -56.51 -80.22 46.68
CA ASN A 32 -57.04 -80.54 48.00
C ASN A 32 -56.92 -79.51 49.15
N SER A 33 -57.55 -78.34 49.00
CA SER A 33 -58.06 -77.57 50.16
C SER A 33 -59.25 -78.30 50.79
N GLN A 34 -58.97 -79.38 51.53
CA GLN A 34 -59.96 -80.20 52.24
C GLN A 34 -59.80 -79.98 53.74
N ASN A 35 -60.91 -79.66 54.43
CA ASN A 35 -60.88 -79.19 55.82
C ASN A 35 -60.18 -80.19 56.76
N PRO A 36 -59.31 -79.73 57.69
CA PRO A 36 -58.85 -80.59 58.78
C PRO A 36 -60.04 -80.95 59.69
N PRO A 37 -60.20 -82.22 60.10
CA PRO A 37 -61.37 -82.68 60.85
C PRO A 37 -61.33 -82.27 62.33
N GLU A 38 -62.52 -82.11 62.91
CA GLU A 38 -62.74 -81.83 64.32
C GLU A 38 -62.20 -82.97 65.20
N CYS A 39 -61.06 -82.76 65.87
CA CYS A 39 -60.43 -83.78 66.70
C CYS A 39 -61.06 -83.85 68.11
N SER A 40 -62.34 -84.22 68.17
CA SER A 40 -63.11 -84.35 69.41
C SER A 40 -62.73 -85.62 70.19
N GLY A 41 -61.70 -85.52 71.04
CA GLY A 41 -61.29 -86.57 71.96
C GLY A 41 -60.54 -86.02 73.18
N PRO A 42 -60.88 -86.40 74.42
CA PRO A 42 -60.31 -85.80 75.64
C PRO A 42 -58.93 -86.38 75.99
N ASN A 43 -57.91 -85.95 75.25
CA ASN A 43 -56.51 -86.14 75.62
C ASN A 43 -56.02 -84.99 76.52
N PRO A 44 -55.15 -85.23 77.51
CA PRO A 44 -54.68 -84.19 78.43
C PRO A 44 -53.88 -83.10 77.70
N LEU A 45 -54.14 -81.83 78.04
CA LEU A 45 -53.54 -80.63 77.43
C LEU A 45 -52.10 -80.35 77.89
N LEU A 46 -51.31 -81.40 78.13
CA LEU A 46 -49.90 -81.32 78.53
C LEU A 46 -49.12 -82.36 77.73
N SER A 47 -48.09 -81.89 77.01
CA SER A 47 -47.09 -82.75 76.39
C SER A 47 -46.42 -83.63 77.43
N GLN A 48 -45.92 -84.80 77.03
CA GLN A 48 -45.27 -85.72 77.98
C GLN A 48 -43.98 -85.14 78.58
N GLU A 49 -43.33 -84.20 77.89
CA GLU A 49 -42.21 -83.40 78.41
C GLU A 49 -42.67 -82.30 79.39
N GLU A 50 -43.84 -81.70 79.14
CA GLU A 50 -44.43 -80.71 80.05
C GLU A 50 -44.93 -81.36 81.34
N LEU A 51 -45.44 -82.60 81.27
CA LEU A 51 -45.88 -83.36 82.45
C LEU A 51 -44.70 -83.82 83.32
N THR A 52 -43.56 -84.19 82.72
CA THR A 52 -42.32 -84.44 83.48
C THR A 52 -41.73 -83.16 84.06
N LEU A 53 -41.80 -82.02 83.35
CA LEU A 53 -41.43 -80.72 83.90
C LEU A 53 -42.36 -80.29 85.06
N TYR A 54 -43.68 -80.45 84.93
CA TYR A 54 -44.63 -80.05 85.96
C TYR A 54 -44.45 -80.86 87.25
N SER A 55 -44.30 -82.19 87.13
CA SER A 55 -44.02 -83.06 88.27
C SER A 55 -42.63 -82.83 88.87
N ALA A 56 -41.62 -82.44 88.07
CA ALA A 56 -40.33 -81.98 88.59
C ALA A 56 -40.42 -80.62 89.33
N LEU A 57 -41.26 -79.68 88.87
CA LEU A 57 -41.44 -78.36 89.48
C LEU A 57 -42.32 -78.39 90.73
N GLU A 58 -43.25 -79.35 90.80
CA GLU A 58 -44.03 -79.68 92.00
C GLU A 58 -43.16 -80.38 93.05
N SER A 59 -42.41 -81.43 92.67
CA SER A 59 -41.55 -82.18 93.62
C SER A 59 -40.33 -81.39 94.10
N SER A 60 -39.84 -80.41 93.35
CA SER A 60 -38.83 -79.44 93.81
C SER A 60 -39.41 -78.25 94.59
N GLY A 61 -40.74 -78.14 94.70
CA GLY A 61 -41.43 -77.05 95.40
C GLY A 61 -41.37 -75.68 94.71
N ALA A 62 -40.60 -75.53 93.63
CA ALA A 62 -40.41 -74.27 92.91
C ALA A 62 -41.70 -73.71 92.30
N LEU A 63 -42.69 -74.57 91.98
CA LEU A 63 -44.00 -74.14 91.52
C LEU A 63 -44.66 -73.12 92.49
N ARG A 64 -44.44 -73.30 93.81
CA ARG A 64 -44.97 -72.40 94.87
C ARG A 64 -44.22 -71.08 95.02
N SER A 65 -43.00 -70.94 94.53
CA SER A 65 -42.34 -69.62 94.49
C SER A 65 -42.75 -68.84 93.24
N ILE A 66 -42.93 -69.51 92.11
CA ILE A 66 -43.37 -68.90 90.85
C ILE A 66 -44.80 -68.35 90.97
N LEU A 67 -45.74 -69.13 91.53
CA LEU A 67 -47.14 -68.72 91.74
C LEU A 67 -47.35 -67.59 92.77
N ASN A 68 -46.33 -67.26 93.58
CA ASN A 68 -46.41 -66.22 94.60
C ASN A 68 -45.68 -64.92 94.19
N ASN A 69 -45.19 -64.80 92.96
CA ASN A 69 -44.53 -63.59 92.46
C ASN A 69 -45.58 -62.56 91.95
N PRO A 70 -45.72 -61.39 92.59
CA PRO A 70 -46.75 -60.40 92.24
C PRO A 70 -46.50 -59.67 90.90
N GLU A 71 -45.36 -59.92 90.24
CA GLU A 71 -45.01 -59.26 88.97
C GLU A 71 -45.68 -59.92 87.74
N LEU A 72 -46.25 -61.14 87.85
CA LEU A 72 -46.98 -61.75 86.73
C LEU A 72 -48.34 -61.05 86.46
N ASP A 73 -49.01 -60.54 87.49
CA ASP A 73 -50.26 -59.77 87.36
C ASP A 73 -50.05 -58.39 86.70
N ALA A 74 -48.81 -57.90 86.59
CA ALA A 74 -48.50 -56.68 85.86
C ALA A 74 -48.63 -56.85 84.32
N THR A 75 -48.65 -58.10 83.84
CA THR A 75 -48.81 -58.43 82.42
C THR A 75 -50.29 -58.35 82.01
N ARG A 76 -50.78 -57.13 81.72
CA ARG A 76 -52.13 -56.93 81.17
C ARG A 76 -52.37 -57.89 79.99
N PRO A 77 -53.42 -58.72 80.00
CA PRO A 77 -53.68 -59.65 78.90
C PRO A 77 -53.88 -58.87 77.59
N LEU A 78 -53.33 -59.39 76.49
CA LEU A 78 -53.49 -58.83 75.16
C LEU A 78 -54.97 -58.89 74.76
N PHE A 79 -55.61 -57.72 74.71
CA PHE A 79 -56.98 -57.60 74.21
C PHE A 79 -57.00 -57.69 72.69
N ASP A 80 -57.98 -58.39 72.15
CA ASP A 80 -58.17 -58.56 70.70
C ASP A 80 -58.35 -57.21 69.99
N GLU A 81 -58.97 -56.22 70.66
CA GLU A 81 -59.05 -54.84 70.19
C GLU A 81 -57.69 -54.13 70.05
N ASP A 82 -56.73 -54.43 70.93
CA ASP A 82 -55.38 -53.85 70.85
C ASP A 82 -54.59 -54.51 69.69
N LEU A 83 -54.81 -55.80 69.44
CA LEU A 83 -54.29 -56.49 68.25
C LEU A 83 -54.93 -55.96 66.96
N GLN A 84 -56.26 -55.80 66.91
CA GLN A 84 -56.96 -55.24 65.76
C GLN A 84 -56.48 -53.81 65.47
N ARG A 85 -56.38 -52.94 66.49
CA ARG A 85 -55.83 -51.58 66.32
C ARG A 85 -54.37 -51.59 65.87
N ALA A 86 -53.55 -52.55 66.31
CA ALA A 86 -52.19 -52.72 65.80
C ALA A 86 -52.15 -53.17 64.32
N ILE A 87 -53.06 -54.06 63.91
CA ILE A 87 -53.22 -54.50 62.51
C ILE A 87 -53.71 -53.35 61.62
N GLU A 88 -54.67 -52.55 62.08
CA GLU A 88 -55.16 -51.36 61.37
C GLU A 88 -54.07 -50.27 61.25
N ALA A 89 -53.28 -50.05 62.31
CA ALA A 89 -52.11 -49.16 62.29
C ALA A 89 -51.02 -49.67 61.34
N LEU A 90 -50.75 -50.98 61.31
CA LEU A 90 -49.80 -51.60 60.39
C LEU A 90 -50.27 -51.52 58.94
N ASN A 91 -51.55 -51.77 58.67
CA ASN A 91 -52.14 -51.68 57.33
C ASN A 91 -52.16 -50.24 56.80
N THR A 92 -52.51 -49.25 57.65
CA THR A 92 -52.48 -47.83 57.26
C THR A 92 -51.04 -47.34 57.05
N SER A 93 -50.09 -47.77 57.87
CA SER A 93 -48.65 -47.52 57.66
C SER A 93 -48.14 -48.17 56.37
N THR A 94 -48.49 -49.43 56.11
CA THR A 94 -48.11 -50.15 54.88
C THR A 94 -48.68 -49.48 53.63
N ALA A 95 -49.94 -49.04 53.67
CA ALA A 95 -50.56 -48.29 52.58
C ALA A 95 -49.95 -46.89 52.38
N ALA A 96 -49.46 -46.24 53.44
CA ALA A 96 -48.71 -44.98 53.34
C ALA A 96 -47.32 -45.20 52.71
N ILE A 97 -46.59 -46.22 53.16
CA ILE A 97 -45.30 -46.64 52.59
C ILE A 97 -45.46 -47.03 51.12
N GLN A 98 -46.50 -47.80 50.76
CA GLN A 98 -46.75 -48.18 49.37
C GLN A 98 -46.95 -46.94 48.47
N ARG A 99 -47.82 -46.01 48.87
CA ARG A 99 -47.99 -44.73 48.13
C ARG A 99 -46.69 -43.94 48.04
N GLN A 100 -45.87 -43.92 49.09
CA GLN A 100 -44.57 -43.27 49.06
C GLN A 100 -43.62 -43.97 48.06
N THR A 101 -43.63 -45.31 47.98
CA THR A 101 -42.84 -46.04 46.98
C THR A 101 -43.33 -45.80 45.55
N GLU A 102 -44.65 -45.70 45.32
CA GLU A 102 -45.23 -45.37 44.01
C GLU A 102 -44.89 -43.93 43.56
N ILE A 103 -44.85 -42.98 44.50
CA ILE A 103 -44.35 -41.62 44.26
C ILE A 103 -42.84 -41.65 43.95
N LEU A 104 -42.04 -42.39 44.71
CA LEU A 104 -40.59 -42.46 44.49
C LEU A 104 -40.24 -43.18 43.18
N THR A 105 -40.93 -44.25 42.78
CA THR A 105 -40.69 -44.91 41.49
C THR A 105 -41.07 -44.00 40.32
N SER A 106 -42.21 -43.31 40.37
CA SER A 106 -42.60 -42.35 39.33
C SER A 106 -41.66 -41.13 39.24
N GLN A 107 -41.12 -40.67 40.37
CA GLN A 107 -40.05 -39.65 40.39
C GLN A 107 -38.74 -40.18 39.79
N CYS A 108 -38.28 -41.37 40.20
CA CYS A 108 -37.09 -42.00 39.63
C CYS A 108 -37.23 -42.26 38.13
N GLU A 109 -38.39 -42.71 37.65
CA GLU A 109 -38.68 -42.82 36.22
C GLU A 109 -38.60 -41.47 35.50
N SER A 110 -39.13 -40.41 36.10
CA SER A 110 -39.14 -39.06 35.52
C SER A 110 -37.73 -38.48 35.42
N ILE A 111 -36.89 -38.68 36.45
CA ILE A 111 -35.46 -38.33 36.44
C ILE A 111 -34.72 -39.13 35.36
N ASN A 112 -34.93 -40.45 35.28
CA ASN A 112 -34.33 -41.28 34.23
C ASN A 112 -34.75 -40.87 32.80
N LYS A 113 -36.00 -40.40 32.62
CA LYS A 113 -36.48 -39.85 31.35
C LYS A 113 -35.80 -38.51 31.03
N HIS A 114 -35.62 -37.62 32.02
CA HIS A 114 -34.89 -36.37 31.86
C HIS A 114 -33.41 -36.61 31.48
N MET A 115 -32.70 -37.47 32.22
CA MET A 115 -31.29 -37.77 31.95
C MET A 115 -31.06 -38.29 30.53
N ARG A 116 -31.95 -39.14 29.99
CA ARG A 116 -31.87 -39.60 28.60
C ARG A 116 -32.05 -38.47 27.58
N LEU A 117 -33.04 -37.60 27.79
CA LEU A 117 -33.24 -36.42 26.93
C LEU A 117 -32.07 -35.44 27.02
N GLU A 118 -31.42 -35.36 28.18
CA GLU A 118 -30.23 -34.55 28.41
C GLU A 118 -28.99 -35.15 27.72
N ASP A 119 -28.78 -36.47 27.78
CA ASP A 119 -27.73 -37.18 27.01
C ASP A 119 -27.95 -37.06 25.49
N GLU A 120 -29.19 -37.19 25.01
CA GLU A 120 -29.56 -36.97 23.61
C GLU A 120 -29.27 -35.51 23.19
N ARG A 121 -29.65 -34.53 24.02
CA ARG A 121 -29.32 -33.11 23.78
C ARG A 121 -27.81 -32.85 23.78
N ASN A 122 -27.08 -33.42 24.73
CA ASN A 122 -25.63 -33.24 24.87
C ASN A 122 -24.85 -33.88 23.72
N THR A 123 -25.29 -35.05 23.23
CA THR A 123 -24.68 -35.69 22.05
C THR A 123 -24.99 -34.96 20.75
N LEU A 124 -26.22 -34.45 20.57
CA LEU A 124 -26.57 -33.55 19.46
C LEU A 124 -25.73 -32.27 19.48
N GLN A 125 -25.67 -31.58 20.62
CA GLN A 125 -24.88 -30.36 20.80
C GLN A 125 -23.39 -30.60 20.56
N SER A 126 -22.83 -31.69 21.08
CA SER A 126 -21.41 -32.05 20.87
C SER A 126 -21.10 -32.30 19.39
N ARG A 127 -21.98 -33.03 18.69
CA ARG A 127 -21.86 -33.29 17.24
C ARG A 127 -21.91 -32.00 16.43
N ASP A 128 -22.78 -31.07 16.80
CA ASP A 128 -22.99 -29.85 16.02
C ASP A 128 -21.93 -28.76 16.34
N ILE A 129 -21.35 -28.76 17.55
CA ILE A 129 -20.08 -28.07 17.87
C ILE A 129 -18.93 -28.62 17.02
N GLU A 130 -18.81 -29.95 16.89
CA GLU A 130 -17.71 -30.56 16.13
C GLU A 130 -17.82 -30.29 14.63
N LYS A 131 -19.03 -30.28 14.06
CA LYS A 131 -19.27 -29.78 12.69
C LYS A 131 -18.83 -28.32 12.52
N LEU A 132 -19.13 -27.46 13.50
CA LEU A 132 -18.76 -26.04 13.46
C LEU A 132 -17.24 -25.86 13.49
N ARG A 133 -16.52 -26.62 14.34
CA ARG A 133 -15.06 -26.70 14.34
C ARG A 133 -14.51 -27.18 13.00
N GLN A 134 -15.03 -28.30 12.47
CA GLN A 134 -14.59 -28.84 11.18
C GLN A 134 -14.76 -27.83 10.03
N LYS A 135 -15.88 -27.07 10.01
CA LYS A 135 -16.13 -26.00 9.04
C LYS A 135 -15.16 -24.82 9.23
N HIS A 136 -14.91 -24.42 10.48
CA HIS A 136 -13.97 -23.35 10.80
C HIS A 136 -12.54 -23.72 10.39
N ASP A 137 -12.09 -24.93 10.72
CA ASP A 137 -10.74 -25.39 10.44
C ASP A 137 -10.49 -25.62 8.94
N SER A 138 -11.49 -26.12 8.20
CA SER A 138 -11.41 -26.16 6.73
C SER A 138 -11.43 -24.76 6.11
N GLY A 139 -12.18 -23.81 6.69
CA GLY A 139 -12.14 -22.40 6.32
C GLY A 139 -10.76 -21.77 6.54
N ARG A 140 -10.14 -21.98 7.71
CA ARG A 140 -8.77 -21.50 7.99
C ARG A 140 -7.74 -22.15 7.07
N GLN A 141 -7.87 -23.44 6.75
CA GLN A 141 -6.99 -24.12 5.79
C GLN A 141 -7.14 -23.54 4.37
N ALA A 142 -8.36 -23.26 3.93
CA ALA A 142 -8.63 -22.64 2.63
C ALA A 142 -8.07 -21.21 2.54
N ILE A 143 -8.27 -20.39 3.59
CA ILE A 143 -7.72 -19.03 3.67
C ILE A 143 -6.18 -19.06 3.70
N MET A 144 -5.58 -19.96 4.47
CA MET A 144 -4.12 -20.13 4.54
C MET A 144 -3.53 -20.61 3.20
N ALA A 145 -4.22 -21.48 2.48
CA ALA A 145 -3.83 -21.89 1.13
C ALA A 145 -3.91 -20.71 0.14
N ALA A 146 -5.03 -19.97 0.12
CA ALA A 146 -5.20 -18.81 -0.75
C ALA A 146 -4.18 -17.68 -0.45
N SER A 147 -3.88 -17.44 0.82
CA SER A 147 -2.83 -16.51 1.25
C SER A 147 -1.44 -16.94 0.78
N SER A 148 -1.10 -18.23 0.91
CA SER A 148 0.16 -18.81 0.43
C SER A 148 0.28 -18.73 -1.10
N ASP A 149 -0.80 -18.98 -1.84
CA ASP A 149 -0.81 -18.86 -3.30
C ASP A 149 -0.70 -17.40 -3.78
N LEU A 150 -1.35 -16.45 -3.09
CA LEU A 150 -1.22 -15.01 -3.37
C LEU A 150 0.20 -14.49 -3.05
N ALA A 151 0.79 -14.92 -1.92
CA ALA A 151 2.18 -14.62 -1.60
C ALA A 151 3.13 -15.20 -2.67
N ARG A 152 2.92 -16.44 -3.10
CA ARG A 152 3.68 -17.09 -4.19
C ARG A 152 3.51 -16.36 -5.53
N GLU A 153 2.33 -15.81 -5.82
CA GLU A 153 2.09 -15.00 -7.02
C GLU A 153 2.82 -13.65 -6.97
N LEU A 154 2.77 -12.95 -5.83
CA LEU A 154 3.52 -11.71 -5.61
C LEU A 154 5.04 -11.97 -5.65
N ASP A 155 5.51 -13.09 -5.10
CA ASP A 155 6.90 -13.55 -5.18
C ASP A 155 7.39 -13.81 -6.62
N ILE A 156 6.48 -14.15 -7.54
CA ILE A 156 6.77 -14.31 -8.96
C ILE A 156 6.72 -12.94 -9.66
N ALA A 157 5.71 -12.12 -9.37
CA ALA A 157 5.60 -10.77 -9.92
C ALA A 157 6.81 -9.90 -9.55
N MET A 158 7.26 -9.94 -8.29
CA MET A 158 8.45 -9.25 -7.80
C MET A 158 9.74 -9.75 -8.49
N LYS A 159 9.85 -11.05 -8.81
CA LYS A 159 11.00 -11.57 -9.56
C LYS A 159 10.95 -11.09 -11.02
N ASN A 160 9.81 -11.17 -11.67
CA ASN A 160 9.61 -10.71 -13.05
C ASN A 160 9.90 -9.21 -13.21
N GLU A 161 9.39 -8.38 -12.30
CA GLU A 161 9.58 -6.93 -12.33
C GLU A 161 11.01 -6.52 -11.95
N SER A 162 11.67 -7.27 -11.06
CA SER A 162 13.11 -7.12 -10.79
C SER A 162 13.96 -7.48 -12.02
N GLU A 163 13.71 -8.62 -12.66
CA GLU A 163 14.41 -9.03 -13.89
C GLU A 163 14.22 -7.99 -15.00
N LYS A 164 12.99 -7.50 -15.20
CA LYS A 164 12.63 -6.39 -16.09
C LYS A 164 13.39 -5.10 -15.77
N ALA A 165 13.45 -4.70 -14.50
CA ALA A 165 14.26 -3.55 -14.09
C ALA A 165 15.75 -3.73 -14.43
N THR A 166 16.31 -4.95 -14.35
CA THR A 166 17.68 -5.19 -14.83
C THR A 166 17.83 -5.14 -16.35
N THR A 167 16.83 -5.57 -17.13
CA THR A 167 16.88 -5.51 -18.60
C THR A 167 16.69 -4.10 -19.11
N ASP A 168 15.80 -3.31 -18.50
CA ASP A 168 15.65 -1.88 -18.78
C ASP A 168 16.89 -1.07 -18.35
N GLY A 169 17.50 -1.40 -17.21
CA GLY A 169 18.81 -0.83 -16.83
C GLY A 169 19.89 -1.11 -17.87
N LYS A 170 20.01 -2.35 -18.36
CA LYS A 170 20.94 -2.71 -19.45
C LYS A 170 20.60 -1.97 -20.76
N ARG A 171 19.31 -1.83 -21.10
CA ARG A 171 18.81 -1.10 -22.28
C ARG A 171 19.22 0.37 -22.22
N ILE A 172 18.97 1.05 -21.11
CA ILE A 172 19.31 2.46 -20.91
C ILE A 172 20.83 2.68 -20.91
N LEU A 173 21.62 1.80 -20.28
CA LEU A 173 23.08 1.84 -20.36
C LEU A 173 23.61 1.63 -21.79
N SER A 174 22.97 0.76 -22.59
CA SER A 174 23.34 0.57 -23.99
C SER A 174 22.99 1.78 -24.86
N LEU A 175 21.85 2.44 -24.59
CA LEU A 175 21.44 3.68 -25.25
C LEU A 175 22.37 4.84 -24.89
N LEU A 176 22.74 4.98 -23.62
CA LEU A 176 23.71 5.96 -23.15
C LEU A 176 25.09 5.75 -23.81
N SER A 177 25.59 4.51 -23.87
CA SER A 177 26.87 4.20 -24.54
C SER A 177 26.82 4.42 -26.05
N ALA A 178 25.67 4.23 -26.70
CA ALA A 178 25.48 4.56 -28.10
C ALA A 178 25.43 6.08 -28.32
N ARG A 179 24.71 6.83 -27.47
CA ARG A 179 24.59 8.28 -27.57
C ARG A 179 25.92 9.00 -27.29
N LEU A 180 26.65 8.61 -26.25
CA LEU A 180 27.96 9.19 -25.95
C LEU A 180 28.95 9.03 -27.13
N LYS A 181 28.92 7.89 -27.84
CA LYS A 181 29.73 7.69 -29.06
C LYS A 181 29.27 8.52 -30.27
N GLU A 182 27.99 8.88 -30.32
CA GLU A 182 27.44 9.79 -31.32
C GLU A 182 27.88 11.22 -30.99
N ASP A 183 27.78 11.63 -29.72
CA ASP A 183 28.24 12.93 -29.22
C ASP A 183 29.76 13.09 -29.37
N ASP A 184 30.56 12.05 -29.09
CA ASP A 184 32.01 12.00 -29.36
C ASP A 184 32.32 12.23 -30.85
N ARG A 185 31.51 11.65 -31.76
CA ARG A 185 31.68 11.86 -33.21
C ARG A 185 31.30 13.28 -33.62
N ILE A 186 30.18 13.79 -33.09
CA ILE A 186 29.75 15.17 -33.31
C ILE A 186 30.85 16.13 -32.84
N LEU A 187 31.41 15.95 -31.63
CA LEU A 187 32.50 16.77 -31.11
C LEU A 187 33.75 16.76 -32.02
N ALA A 188 34.14 15.60 -32.57
CA ALA A 188 35.25 15.52 -33.52
C ALA A 188 34.95 16.22 -34.86
N ASP A 189 33.70 16.12 -35.37
CA ASP A 189 33.27 16.87 -36.55
C ASP A 189 33.19 18.40 -36.26
N LEU A 190 32.79 18.80 -35.04
CA LEU A 190 32.79 20.20 -34.60
C LEU A 190 34.22 20.76 -34.43
N GLU A 191 35.18 19.98 -33.92
CA GLU A 191 36.60 20.38 -33.86
C GLU A 191 37.16 20.64 -35.27
N LYS A 192 36.78 19.80 -36.23
CA LYS A 192 37.11 19.97 -37.65
C LYS A 192 36.43 21.18 -38.30
N VAL A 193 35.21 21.54 -37.88
CA VAL A 193 34.54 22.79 -38.31
C VAL A 193 35.21 24.02 -37.67
N ALA A 194 35.55 23.95 -36.39
CA ALA A 194 36.17 25.04 -35.62
C ALA A 194 37.61 25.34 -36.07
N SER A 195 38.42 24.32 -36.34
CA SER A 195 39.75 24.48 -36.96
C SER A 195 39.67 25.02 -38.40
N GLY A 196 38.51 24.91 -39.05
CA GLY A 196 38.18 25.59 -40.29
C GLY A 196 37.75 27.06 -40.14
N ILE A 197 37.80 27.64 -38.94
CA ILE A 197 37.61 29.08 -38.70
C ILE A 197 38.99 29.74 -38.72
N THR A 198 39.39 30.23 -39.90
CA THR A 198 40.61 31.03 -40.04
C THR A 198 40.48 32.32 -39.24
N PRO A 199 41.46 32.69 -38.40
CA PRO A 199 41.48 34.02 -37.81
C PRO A 199 41.55 35.08 -38.92
N THR A 200 40.95 36.24 -38.69
CA THR A 200 41.07 37.41 -39.57
C THR A 200 42.54 37.67 -39.88
N GLY A 201 42.85 37.90 -41.16
CA GLY A 201 44.21 38.16 -41.62
C GLY A 201 44.77 39.47 -41.11
N ASP A 202 45.99 39.80 -41.50
CA ASP A 202 46.63 41.09 -41.24
C ASP A 202 46.07 42.20 -42.17
N ASP A 203 44.74 42.27 -42.24
CA ASP A 203 43.95 43.23 -43.02
C ASP A 203 44.39 44.67 -42.70
N ALA A 204 44.77 44.93 -41.44
CA ALA A 204 45.26 46.22 -40.98
C ALA A 204 46.59 46.63 -41.64
N SER A 205 47.56 45.71 -41.79
CA SER A 205 48.80 46.03 -42.51
C SER A 205 48.61 46.11 -44.01
N ILE A 206 47.67 45.34 -44.59
CA ILE A 206 47.31 45.45 -46.01
C ILE A 206 46.67 46.81 -46.30
N VAL A 207 45.65 47.22 -45.53
CA VAL A 207 45.01 48.54 -45.63
C VAL A 207 46.04 49.67 -45.51
N LYS A 208 46.91 49.60 -44.50
CA LYS A 208 48.00 50.57 -44.31
C LYS A 208 48.94 50.60 -45.51
N ARG A 209 49.44 49.45 -45.97
CA ARG A 209 50.35 49.33 -47.11
C ARG A 209 49.73 49.86 -48.40
N THR A 210 48.43 49.63 -48.63
CA THR A 210 47.71 50.18 -49.78
C THR A 210 47.61 51.70 -49.71
N SER A 211 47.44 52.29 -48.52
CA SER A 211 47.47 53.76 -48.36
C SER A 211 48.87 54.34 -48.58
N GLU A 212 49.92 53.70 -48.08
CA GLU A 212 51.33 54.11 -48.26
C GLU A 212 51.76 54.02 -49.74
N LEU A 213 51.41 52.94 -50.43
CA LEU A 213 51.69 52.77 -51.86
C LEU A 213 50.82 53.68 -52.74
N GLY A 214 49.59 53.98 -52.34
CA GLY A 214 48.71 54.92 -53.03
C GLY A 214 49.25 56.35 -53.02
N ALA A 215 49.73 56.81 -51.85
CA ALA A 215 50.36 58.12 -51.68
C ALA A 215 51.68 58.25 -52.45
N LEU A 216 52.52 57.20 -52.45
CA LEU A 216 53.75 57.16 -53.24
C LEU A 216 53.44 57.18 -54.74
N LEU A 217 52.39 56.47 -55.18
CA LEU A 217 51.97 56.49 -56.59
C LEU A 217 51.43 57.87 -57.00
N SER A 218 50.66 58.58 -56.17
CA SER A 218 50.22 59.94 -56.50
C SER A 218 51.38 60.92 -56.59
N GLN A 219 52.37 60.81 -55.69
CA GLN A 219 53.57 61.63 -55.77
C GLN A 219 54.31 61.38 -57.10
N CYS A 220 54.60 60.12 -57.45
CA CYS A 220 55.31 59.84 -58.71
C CYS A 220 54.51 60.22 -59.97
N VAL A 221 53.17 60.17 -59.93
CA VAL A 221 52.32 60.64 -61.05
C VAL A 221 52.33 62.17 -61.15
N ALA A 222 52.25 62.88 -60.03
CA ALA A 222 52.38 64.34 -60.01
C ALA A 222 53.77 64.78 -60.51
N GLU A 223 54.84 64.16 -60.01
CA GLU A 223 56.22 64.40 -60.45
C GLU A 223 56.43 64.09 -61.95
N GLU A 224 55.81 63.03 -62.50
CA GLU A 224 55.88 62.75 -63.95
C GLU A 224 55.19 63.85 -64.77
N ILE A 225 53.99 64.28 -64.35
CA ILE A 225 53.22 65.32 -65.05
C ILE A 225 53.95 66.67 -64.97
N GLN A 226 54.47 67.03 -63.79
CA GLN A 226 55.31 68.22 -63.57
C GLN A 226 56.55 68.19 -64.48
N CYS A 227 57.38 67.14 -64.40
CA CYS A 227 58.58 67.02 -65.23
C CYS A 227 58.30 67.04 -66.74
N ARG A 228 57.11 66.58 -67.17
CA ARG A 228 56.66 66.66 -68.57
C ARG A 228 56.18 68.06 -68.95
N LEU A 229 55.53 68.78 -68.04
CA LEU A 229 55.15 70.19 -68.22
C LEU A 229 56.40 71.07 -68.35
N ASP A 230 57.33 70.94 -67.40
CA ASP A 230 58.61 71.66 -67.35
C ASP A 230 59.44 71.42 -68.61
N ARG A 231 59.52 70.16 -69.06
CA ARG A 231 60.20 69.79 -70.30
C ARG A 231 59.56 70.45 -71.52
N LEU A 232 58.23 70.44 -71.63
CA LEU A 232 57.54 71.08 -72.75
C LEU A 232 57.73 72.61 -72.73
N TYR A 233 57.69 73.22 -71.55
CA TYR A 233 57.96 74.65 -71.34
C TYR A 233 59.39 75.03 -71.77
N LEU A 234 60.40 74.25 -71.37
CA LEU A 234 61.79 74.47 -71.79
C LEU A 234 62.01 74.19 -73.29
N GLU A 235 61.34 73.18 -73.86
CA GLU A 235 61.37 72.93 -75.31
C GLU A 235 60.74 74.09 -76.10
N THR A 236 59.61 74.67 -75.67
CA THR A 236 59.00 75.83 -76.35
C THR A 236 59.82 77.10 -76.19
N LEU A 237 60.41 77.36 -75.02
CA LEU A 237 61.34 78.47 -74.82
C LEU A 237 62.55 78.39 -75.76
N ASN A 238 63.20 77.22 -75.83
CA ASN A 238 64.38 77.03 -76.66
C ASN A 238 64.06 77.19 -78.16
N ASN A 239 62.89 76.70 -78.61
CA ASN A 239 62.42 76.87 -79.99
C ASN A 239 62.08 78.33 -80.34
N HIS A 240 61.73 79.18 -79.36
CA HIS A 240 61.49 80.60 -79.57
C HIS A 240 62.76 81.47 -79.51
N GLN A 241 63.89 80.94 -79.05
CA GLN A 241 65.15 81.68 -78.93
C GLN A 241 65.96 81.74 -80.25
N GLU A 242 65.55 81.03 -81.30
CA GLU A 242 66.22 81.06 -82.61
C GLU A 242 65.76 82.20 -83.54
N ASP A 243 64.71 82.96 -83.19
CA ASP A 243 64.15 84.04 -84.03
C ASP A 243 64.57 85.44 -83.50
N PRO A 244 65.46 86.19 -84.20
CA PRO A 244 66.25 87.26 -83.56
C PRO A 244 65.61 88.67 -83.57
N ASP A 245 64.33 88.82 -83.91
CA ASP A 245 63.74 90.13 -84.28
C ASP A 245 62.55 90.59 -83.41
N CYS A 246 62.73 90.65 -82.08
CA CYS A 246 61.88 91.47 -81.21
C CYS A 246 62.63 92.03 -79.98
N GLY A 247 62.40 93.31 -79.68
CA GLY A 247 63.08 94.05 -78.61
C GLY A 247 62.37 94.00 -77.24
N PRO A 248 63.05 94.37 -76.14
CA PRO A 248 62.53 94.24 -74.78
C PRO A 248 61.43 95.27 -74.47
N SER A 249 60.18 94.82 -74.38
CA SER A 249 59.05 95.63 -73.91
C SER A 249 58.84 95.47 -72.40
N ALA A 250 58.95 96.55 -71.64
CA ALA A 250 58.79 96.58 -70.18
C ALA A 250 57.32 96.46 -69.69
N VAL A 251 56.43 95.90 -70.52
CA VAL A 251 54.99 95.74 -70.25
C VAL A 251 54.67 94.34 -69.68
N ASN A 252 55.54 93.36 -69.89
CA ASN A 252 55.20 91.96 -69.64
C ASN A 252 55.25 91.54 -68.16
N ASN A 253 55.90 92.29 -67.25
CA ASN A 253 56.16 91.80 -65.89
C ASN A 253 54.90 91.45 -65.09
N GLU A 254 53.82 92.22 -65.21
CA GLU A 254 52.56 91.94 -64.50
C GLU A 254 51.82 90.71 -65.09
N ALA A 255 51.92 90.51 -66.41
CA ALA A 255 51.41 89.32 -67.08
C ALA A 255 52.26 88.06 -66.81
N ILE A 256 53.57 88.21 -66.64
CA ILE A 256 54.48 87.13 -66.23
C ILE A 256 54.16 86.70 -64.79
N LEU A 257 53.99 87.64 -63.86
CA LEU A 257 53.61 87.33 -62.48
C LEU A 257 52.24 86.63 -62.40
N ALA A 258 51.26 87.04 -63.21
CA ALA A 258 49.97 86.35 -63.30
C ALA A 258 50.11 84.93 -63.87
N LEU A 259 50.96 84.72 -64.89
CA LEU A 259 51.26 83.40 -65.44
C LEU A 259 52.04 82.52 -64.46
N GLU A 260 52.91 83.09 -63.62
CA GLU A 260 53.60 82.38 -62.54
C GLU A 260 52.61 81.94 -61.43
N GLU A 261 51.63 82.79 -61.08
CA GLU A 261 50.55 82.44 -60.14
C GLU A 261 49.59 81.37 -60.70
N GLU A 262 49.22 81.46 -61.99
CA GLU A 262 48.44 80.43 -62.68
C GLU A 262 49.21 79.10 -62.79
N LEU A 263 50.53 79.13 -62.99
CA LEU A 263 51.37 77.93 -63.07
C LEU A 263 51.54 77.24 -61.70
N GLU A 264 51.78 78.00 -60.63
CA GLU A 264 51.83 77.48 -59.26
C GLU A 264 50.48 76.86 -58.84
N SER A 265 49.37 77.53 -59.20
CA SER A 265 48.02 76.99 -59.03
C SER A 265 47.85 75.66 -59.77
N LEU A 266 48.29 75.58 -61.04
CA LEU A 266 48.20 74.36 -61.85
C LEU A 266 49.03 73.22 -61.27
N TYR A 267 50.24 73.48 -60.75
CA TYR A 267 51.04 72.45 -60.09
C TYR A 267 50.37 71.89 -58.82
N SER A 268 49.69 72.74 -58.04
CA SER A 268 48.90 72.29 -56.88
C SER A 268 47.66 71.47 -57.28
N GLU A 269 47.01 71.83 -58.40
CA GLU A 269 45.89 71.05 -58.94
C GLU A 269 46.36 69.69 -59.50
N ILE A 270 47.54 69.62 -60.12
CA ILE A 270 48.15 68.36 -60.58
C ILE A 270 48.37 67.39 -59.42
N GLU A 271 48.86 67.85 -58.26
CA GLU A 271 49.04 67.01 -57.07
C GLU A 271 47.70 66.44 -56.56
N VAL A 272 46.68 67.30 -56.42
CA VAL A 272 45.34 66.89 -55.96
C VAL A 272 44.66 65.94 -56.96
N LEU A 273 44.77 66.20 -58.26
CA LEU A 273 44.22 65.33 -59.31
C LEU A 273 44.96 63.99 -59.38
N ALA A 274 46.28 63.96 -59.16
CA ALA A 274 47.04 62.72 -59.04
C ALA A 274 46.59 61.92 -57.81
N GLU A 275 46.39 62.57 -56.66
CA GLU A 275 45.87 61.93 -55.43
C GLU A 275 44.47 61.33 -55.63
N ILE A 276 43.54 62.07 -56.22
CA ILE A 276 42.18 61.61 -56.51
C ILE A 276 42.20 60.45 -57.52
N SER A 277 43.01 60.56 -58.58
CA SER A 277 43.14 59.53 -59.63
C SER A 277 43.67 58.21 -59.07
N THR A 278 44.78 58.22 -58.33
CA THR A 278 45.34 56.98 -57.77
C THR A 278 44.45 56.41 -56.66
N LYS A 279 43.80 57.26 -55.85
CA LYS A 279 42.82 56.82 -54.86
C LYS A 279 41.67 56.06 -55.49
N GLN A 280 41.05 56.62 -56.54
CA GLN A 280 39.87 56.05 -57.18
C GLN A 280 40.20 54.86 -58.10
N GLN A 281 41.34 54.87 -58.79
CA GLN A 281 41.74 53.79 -59.70
C GLN A 281 42.32 52.57 -58.97
N PHE A 282 43.00 52.75 -57.83
CA PHE A 282 43.71 51.67 -57.15
C PHE A 282 43.31 51.49 -55.68
N SER A 283 43.30 52.55 -54.87
CA SER A 283 43.08 52.39 -53.42
C SER A 283 41.66 51.94 -53.07
N GLU A 284 40.63 52.59 -53.64
CA GLU A 284 39.23 52.27 -53.38
C GLU A 284 38.84 50.85 -53.81
N PRO A 285 39.20 50.37 -55.03
CA PRO A 285 38.94 48.99 -55.42
C PRO A 285 39.59 47.96 -54.49
N ILE A 286 40.85 48.18 -54.08
CA ILE A 286 41.57 47.26 -53.19
C ILE A 286 40.93 47.23 -51.80
N LEU A 287 40.59 48.40 -51.23
CA LEU A 287 39.91 48.48 -49.93
C LEU A 287 38.50 47.85 -49.97
N ARG A 288 37.77 48.04 -51.08
CA ARG A 288 36.43 47.46 -51.28
C ARG A 288 36.48 45.94 -51.41
N GLU A 289 37.42 45.39 -52.17
CA GLU A 289 37.57 43.93 -52.29
C GLU A 289 38.08 43.29 -50.98
N LEU A 290 38.96 43.97 -50.24
CA LEU A 290 39.36 43.53 -48.91
C LEU A 290 38.16 43.53 -47.94
N GLN A 291 37.32 44.57 -47.95
CA GLN A 291 36.09 44.63 -47.15
C GLN A 291 35.08 43.54 -47.56
N ASN A 292 34.92 43.28 -48.86
CA ASN A 292 34.07 42.20 -49.38
C ASN A 292 34.57 40.82 -48.91
N HIS A 293 35.87 40.56 -49.03
CA HIS A 293 36.51 39.31 -48.61
C HIS A 293 36.40 39.09 -47.10
N HIS A 294 36.69 40.12 -46.30
CA HIS A 294 36.51 40.11 -44.85
C HIS A 294 35.04 39.87 -44.47
N GLY A 295 34.09 40.48 -45.19
CA GLY A 295 32.66 40.24 -45.03
C GLY A 295 32.26 38.78 -45.27
N GLN A 296 32.75 38.17 -46.36
CA GLN A 296 32.52 36.76 -46.67
C GLN A 296 33.13 35.83 -45.61
N ILE A 297 34.36 36.09 -45.15
CA ILE A 297 34.99 35.33 -44.07
C ILE A 297 34.18 35.44 -42.77
N ARG A 298 33.70 36.64 -42.41
CA ARG A 298 32.84 36.86 -41.24
C ARG A 298 31.49 36.14 -41.33
N ILE A 299 30.86 36.09 -42.50
CA ILE A 299 29.62 35.32 -42.70
C ILE A 299 29.89 33.82 -42.57
N ALA A 300 30.86 33.29 -43.32
CA ALA A 300 31.19 31.86 -43.33
C ALA A 300 31.79 31.35 -42.01
N SER A 301 32.33 32.22 -41.14
CA SER A 301 32.72 31.88 -39.77
C SER A 301 31.55 31.97 -38.79
N HIS A 302 30.63 32.93 -38.97
CA HIS A 302 29.42 33.01 -38.17
C HIS A 302 28.50 31.79 -38.40
N GLU A 303 28.31 31.38 -39.65
CA GLU A 303 27.56 30.16 -40.02
C GLU A 303 28.15 28.89 -39.36
N LYS A 304 29.49 28.76 -39.33
CA LYS A 304 30.18 27.66 -38.63
C LYS A 304 29.97 27.71 -37.12
N LEU A 305 30.04 28.89 -36.51
CA LEU A 305 29.81 29.07 -35.07
C LEU A 305 28.36 28.80 -34.68
N ASP A 306 27.39 29.19 -35.51
CA ASP A 306 25.97 28.91 -35.30
C ASP A 306 25.67 27.41 -35.41
N HIS A 307 26.28 26.71 -36.38
CA HIS A 307 26.22 25.25 -36.46
C HIS A 307 26.83 24.55 -35.24
N ILE A 308 27.98 25.01 -34.74
CA ILE A 308 28.59 24.52 -33.49
C ILE A 308 27.63 24.73 -32.31
N LEU A 309 27.02 25.92 -32.19
CA LEU A 309 26.07 26.26 -31.13
C LEU A 309 24.81 25.38 -31.18
N HIS A 310 24.23 25.16 -32.36
CA HIS A 310 23.04 24.33 -32.54
C HIS A 310 23.33 22.86 -32.16
N ALA A 311 24.47 22.33 -32.60
CA ALA A 311 24.91 20.98 -32.25
C ALA A 311 25.18 20.83 -30.74
N MET A 312 25.75 21.86 -30.08
CA MET A 312 25.90 21.87 -28.61
C MET A 312 24.55 21.84 -27.89
N ILE A 313 23.56 22.60 -28.35
CA ILE A 313 22.19 22.60 -27.78
C ILE A 313 21.53 21.22 -27.95
N GLU A 314 21.70 20.56 -29.09
CA GLU A 314 21.19 19.20 -29.33
C GLU A 314 21.88 18.15 -28.43
N MET A 315 23.20 18.24 -28.27
CA MET A 315 23.94 17.38 -27.33
C MET A 315 23.46 17.59 -25.89
N THR A 316 23.39 18.84 -25.40
CA THR A 316 22.94 19.17 -24.04
C THR A 316 21.51 18.69 -23.77
N SER A 317 20.56 18.98 -24.67
CA SER A 317 19.16 18.58 -24.49
C SER A 317 18.97 17.06 -24.56
N SER A 318 19.73 16.35 -25.39
CA SER A 318 19.72 14.87 -25.42
C SER A 318 20.31 14.26 -24.14
N SER A 319 21.36 14.87 -23.59
CA SER A 319 21.98 14.47 -22.32
C SER A 319 21.00 14.67 -21.16
N GLU A 320 20.33 15.82 -21.08
CA GLU A 320 19.27 16.07 -20.10
C GLU A 320 18.14 15.03 -20.14
N LEU A 321 17.67 14.65 -21.34
CA LEU A 321 16.63 13.63 -21.51
C LEU A 321 17.10 12.26 -21.00
N LEU A 322 18.35 11.89 -21.25
CA LEU A 322 18.94 10.67 -20.71
C LEU A 322 19.10 10.74 -19.19
N THR A 323 19.57 11.86 -18.64
CA THR A 323 19.68 12.06 -17.17
C THR A 323 18.32 11.96 -16.48
N LYS A 324 17.27 12.56 -17.04
CA LYS A 324 15.89 12.43 -16.54
C LYS A 324 15.45 10.96 -16.53
N SER A 325 15.61 10.25 -17.65
CA SER A 325 15.27 8.81 -17.74
C SER A 325 16.07 7.90 -16.78
N LEU A 326 17.31 8.27 -16.46
CA LEU A 326 18.15 7.57 -15.48
C LEU A 326 17.65 7.81 -14.05
N HIS A 327 17.26 9.04 -13.72
CA HIS A 327 16.76 9.43 -12.41
C HIS A 327 15.35 8.89 -12.13
N ASP A 328 14.47 8.86 -13.13
CA ASP A 328 13.16 8.20 -13.05
C ASP A 328 13.32 6.71 -12.75
N ARG A 329 14.26 6.04 -13.45
CA ARG A 329 14.59 4.62 -13.24
C ARG A 329 15.25 4.38 -11.87
N GLU A 330 16.13 5.26 -11.41
CA GLU A 330 16.74 5.18 -10.09
C GLU A 330 15.68 5.30 -8.98
N SER A 331 14.77 6.27 -9.10
CA SER A 331 13.64 6.48 -8.19
C SER A 331 12.70 5.27 -8.17
N PHE A 332 12.38 4.70 -9.34
CA PHE A 332 11.61 3.47 -9.46
C PHE A 332 12.31 2.28 -8.78
N CYS A 333 13.60 2.07 -9.04
CA CYS A 333 14.36 0.99 -8.40
C CYS A 333 14.42 1.15 -6.88
N GLY A 334 14.66 2.36 -6.37
CA GLY A 334 14.67 2.63 -4.92
C GLY A 334 13.32 2.38 -4.25
N ALA A 335 12.22 2.84 -4.88
CA ALA A 335 10.86 2.57 -4.40
C ALA A 335 10.51 1.08 -4.44
N PHE A 336 10.92 0.37 -5.50
CA PHE A 336 10.71 -1.06 -5.66
C PHE A 336 11.53 -1.89 -4.65
N GLU A 337 12.78 -1.52 -4.38
CA GLU A 337 13.62 -2.16 -3.36
C GLU A 337 13.10 -1.90 -1.94
N ALA A 338 12.61 -0.70 -1.65
CA ALA A 338 11.93 -0.39 -0.39
C ALA A 338 10.64 -1.20 -0.20
N PHE A 339 9.81 -1.32 -1.25
CA PHE A 339 8.63 -2.19 -1.25
C PHE A 339 9.00 -3.67 -1.03
N ALA A 340 10.02 -4.17 -1.74
CA ALA A 340 10.50 -5.54 -1.59
C ALA A 340 11.08 -5.81 -0.19
N ALA A 341 11.71 -4.82 0.45
CA ALA A 341 12.19 -4.91 1.82
C ALA A 341 11.03 -4.94 2.84
N ALA A 342 10.03 -4.07 2.70
CA ALA A 342 8.84 -4.04 3.54
C ALA A 342 8.05 -5.36 3.45
N TYR A 343 7.77 -5.82 2.22
CA TYR A 343 7.11 -7.10 1.94
C TYR A 343 7.82 -8.30 2.60
N ARG A 344 9.17 -8.37 2.50
CA ARG A 344 9.97 -9.42 3.16
C ARG A 344 9.92 -9.34 4.69
N SER A 345 9.89 -8.13 5.26
CA SER A 345 9.75 -7.94 6.71
C SER A 345 8.38 -8.42 7.19
N GLU A 346 7.31 -8.01 6.52
CA GLU A 346 5.94 -8.35 6.89
C GLU A 346 5.66 -9.86 6.78
N ILE A 347 6.04 -10.50 5.67
CA ILE A 347 5.88 -11.96 5.50
C ILE A 347 6.80 -12.75 6.45
N GLY A 348 8.02 -12.25 6.70
CA GLY A 348 8.91 -12.84 7.70
C GLY A 348 8.26 -12.92 9.09
N ASN A 349 7.54 -11.86 9.48
CA ASN A 349 6.83 -11.77 10.74
C ASN A 349 5.57 -12.67 10.78
N GLN A 350 4.76 -12.69 9.70
CA GLN A 350 3.54 -13.51 9.64
C GLN A 350 3.80 -15.01 9.85
N PHE A 351 4.91 -15.55 9.33
CA PHE A 351 5.31 -16.94 9.58
C PHE A 351 5.97 -17.16 10.95
N LEU A 352 6.56 -16.13 11.56
CA LEU A 352 7.18 -16.21 12.90
C LEU A 352 6.15 -16.19 14.03
N GLU A 353 5.14 -15.33 13.97
CA GLU A 353 4.04 -15.36 14.97
C GLU A 353 3.30 -16.70 14.94
N GLN A 354 3.00 -17.20 13.73
CA GLN A 354 2.20 -18.41 13.56
C GLN A 354 2.95 -19.70 13.95
N THR A 355 4.29 -19.71 13.97
CA THR A 355 5.11 -20.86 14.40
C THR A 355 5.32 -20.95 15.92
N SER A 356 4.90 -19.95 16.70
CA SER A 356 4.86 -20.03 18.17
C SER A 356 3.87 -21.11 18.67
N SER A 357 2.85 -21.44 17.88
CA SER A 357 1.81 -22.39 18.25
C SER A 357 2.07 -23.81 17.72
N ARG A 358 2.40 -24.70 18.67
CA ARG A 358 2.27 -26.16 18.59
C ARG A 358 3.31 -26.92 17.72
N ARG A 359 4.32 -27.41 18.45
CA ARG A 359 5.27 -28.46 18.05
C ARG A 359 4.59 -29.75 17.54
N ASP A 360 5.25 -30.42 16.61
CA ASP A 360 5.09 -31.83 16.18
C ASP A 360 3.75 -32.30 15.58
N THR A 361 3.77 -32.62 14.27
CA THR A 361 3.85 -34.03 13.83
C THR A 361 4.14 -34.18 12.32
N LEU A 362 5.17 -34.95 11.96
CA LEU A 362 5.39 -35.39 10.57
C LEU A 362 4.43 -36.53 10.20
N LYS A 363 3.76 -36.48 9.02
CA LYS A 363 3.53 -37.66 8.13
C LYS A 363 2.90 -37.37 6.75
N ARG A 364 3.76 -37.09 5.77
CA ARG A 364 3.88 -37.81 4.47
C ARG A 364 2.60 -38.42 3.82
N ARG A 365 1.97 -37.66 2.92
CA ARG A 365 1.52 -38.04 1.53
C ARG A 365 0.89 -36.77 0.91
N SER A 366 1.17 -36.31 -0.32
CA SER A 366 1.54 -36.98 -1.58
C SER A 366 0.44 -37.89 -2.14
N ILE A 367 -0.49 -37.26 -2.86
CA ILE A 367 -1.15 -37.74 -4.09
C ILE A 367 -1.15 -36.54 -5.04
N GLN A 368 -0.69 -36.72 -6.27
CA GLN A 368 -0.87 -35.72 -7.34
C GLN A 368 -2.22 -35.99 -8.03
N GLN A 369 -2.99 -34.94 -8.35
CA GLN A 369 -4.10 -35.05 -9.29
C GLN A 369 -3.92 -34.06 -10.44
N THR A 370 -3.42 -34.59 -11.54
CA THR A 370 -3.34 -33.93 -12.84
C THR A 370 -4.74 -33.61 -13.36
N MET A 371 -5.03 -32.33 -13.58
CA MET A 371 -6.03 -31.91 -14.55
C MET A 371 -5.35 -31.11 -15.65
N LYS A 372 -5.79 -31.32 -16.89
CA LYS A 372 -5.10 -30.84 -18.09
C LYS A 372 -5.52 -29.40 -18.42
N PRO A 373 -4.62 -28.57 -18.98
CA PRO A 373 -5.02 -27.29 -19.55
C PRO A 373 -5.91 -27.52 -20.79
N SER A 374 -6.96 -26.72 -20.93
CA SER A 374 -7.76 -26.62 -22.16
C SER A 374 -7.47 -25.27 -22.81
N ALA A 375 -6.43 -25.23 -23.63
CA ALA A 375 -6.22 -24.11 -24.54
C ALA A 375 -7.10 -24.29 -25.78
N ASN A 376 -7.76 -23.21 -26.22
CA ASN A 376 -8.13 -22.99 -27.63
C ASN A 376 -8.66 -21.56 -27.80
N THR A 377 -7.80 -20.66 -28.26
CA THR A 377 -8.17 -19.33 -28.77
C THR A 377 -7.70 -19.24 -30.21
N PRO A 378 -8.58 -18.98 -31.20
CA PRO A 378 -8.22 -18.35 -32.45
C PRO A 378 -8.29 -16.83 -32.25
N ALA A 379 -7.19 -16.12 -32.44
CA ALA A 379 -7.16 -14.66 -32.28
C ALA A 379 -7.69 -13.94 -33.53
N PHE A 380 -8.69 -13.07 -33.37
CA PHE A 380 -8.94 -11.93 -34.26
C PHE A 380 -9.82 -10.88 -33.56
N LEU A 381 -9.57 -9.59 -33.85
CA LEU A 381 -10.24 -8.38 -33.32
C LEU A 381 -10.02 -8.09 -31.82
N SER A 382 -9.32 -6.98 -31.51
CA SER A 382 -8.72 -6.71 -30.19
C SER A 382 -9.44 -5.65 -29.33
N GLU A 383 -10.68 -5.26 -29.65
CA GLU A 383 -11.42 -4.19 -28.93
C GLU A 383 -12.64 -4.70 -28.12
N SER A 384 -13.09 -5.95 -28.37
CA SER A 384 -14.30 -6.49 -27.75
C SER A 384 -14.09 -6.94 -26.29
N GLN A 385 -12.91 -7.46 -25.96
CA GLN A 385 -12.67 -8.12 -24.67
C GLN A 385 -12.59 -7.14 -23.50
N GLU A 386 -11.99 -5.96 -23.69
CA GLU A 386 -11.98 -4.89 -22.67
C GLU A 386 -13.39 -4.34 -22.43
N SER A 387 -14.13 -4.09 -23.51
CA SER A 387 -15.55 -3.70 -23.47
C SER A 387 -16.41 -4.72 -22.70
N GLN A 388 -16.16 -6.02 -22.88
CA GLN A 388 -16.87 -7.08 -22.17
C GLN A 388 -16.51 -7.14 -20.67
N VAL A 389 -15.24 -6.93 -20.31
CA VAL A 389 -14.79 -6.83 -18.91
C VAL A 389 -15.42 -5.60 -18.25
N LEU A 390 -15.38 -4.43 -18.89
CA LEU A 390 -15.96 -3.18 -18.40
C LEU A 390 -17.47 -3.31 -18.20
N ALA A 391 -18.19 -3.89 -19.17
CA ALA A 391 -19.62 -4.15 -19.07
C ALA A 391 -19.97 -5.11 -17.91
N SER A 392 -19.11 -6.10 -17.61
CA SER A 392 -19.30 -6.98 -16.45
C SER A 392 -19.09 -6.25 -15.12
N LEU A 393 -18.13 -5.32 -15.06
CA LEU A 393 -17.80 -4.52 -13.88
C LEU A 393 -18.89 -3.50 -13.59
N LEU A 394 -19.38 -2.78 -14.61
CA LEU A 394 -20.51 -1.84 -14.50
C LEU A 394 -21.78 -2.57 -14.05
N ARG A 395 -22.07 -3.76 -14.61
CA ARG A 395 -23.22 -4.57 -14.19
C ARG A 395 -23.14 -4.98 -12.71
N ARG A 396 -21.93 -5.23 -12.18
CA ARG A 396 -21.70 -5.51 -10.75
C ARG A 396 -21.91 -4.27 -9.86
N ILE A 397 -21.82 -3.07 -10.41
CA ILE A 397 -22.12 -1.78 -9.74
C ILE A 397 -23.61 -1.39 -9.92
N GLY A 398 -24.38 -2.12 -10.73
CA GLY A 398 -25.78 -1.82 -11.03
C GLY A 398 -25.99 -0.81 -12.16
N LEU A 399 -24.98 -0.61 -13.01
CA LEU A 399 -25.07 0.19 -14.24
C LEU A 399 -25.09 -0.70 -15.49
N SER A 400 -25.75 -0.22 -16.55
CA SER A 400 -25.62 -0.82 -17.88
C SER A 400 -24.47 -0.14 -18.63
N PHE A 401 -23.74 -0.90 -19.46
CA PHE A 401 -22.80 -0.33 -20.41
C PHE A 401 -23.50 0.66 -21.37
N GLU A 402 -24.73 0.32 -21.75
CA GLU A 402 -25.61 1.13 -22.60
C GLU A 402 -25.84 2.54 -22.04
N SER A 403 -26.20 2.65 -20.76
CA SER A 403 -26.55 3.93 -20.12
C SER A 403 -25.34 4.78 -19.74
N VAL A 404 -24.12 4.30 -20.01
CA VAL A 404 -22.86 5.03 -19.74
C VAL A 404 -22.18 5.44 -21.05
N PHE A 405 -22.30 4.65 -22.13
CA PHE A 405 -21.58 4.87 -23.40
C PHE A 405 -22.46 4.97 -24.66
N GLN A 406 -23.77 4.71 -24.58
CA GLN A 406 -24.72 4.81 -25.70
C GLN A 406 -25.96 5.65 -25.33
N SER A 407 -25.79 6.64 -24.45
CA SER A 407 -26.80 7.67 -24.19
C SER A 407 -26.84 8.66 -25.35
N GLU A 408 -28.04 8.99 -25.86
CA GLU A 408 -28.22 10.06 -26.85
C GLU A 408 -28.09 11.47 -26.23
N GLU A 409 -28.12 11.59 -24.90
CA GLU A 409 -27.86 12.84 -24.18
C GLU A 409 -26.37 12.99 -23.85
N GLU A 410 -25.77 14.09 -24.30
CA GLU A 410 -24.32 14.36 -24.34
C GLU A 410 -23.60 14.27 -22.97
N ASP A 411 -24.35 14.39 -21.86
CA ASP A 411 -23.85 14.30 -20.47
C ASP A 411 -24.56 13.18 -19.65
N GLY A 412 -25.46 12.41 -20.26
CA GLY A 412 -26.31 11.44 -19.54
C GLY A 412 -25.52 10.30 -18.88
N GLY A 413 -24.52 9.77 -19.58
CA GLY A 413 -23.65 8.70 -19.07
C GLY A 413 -22.72 9.13 -17.93
N ALA A 414 -22.23 10.38 -17.97
CA ALA A 414 -21.41 10.95 -16.92
C ALA A 414 -22.23 11.20 -15.65
N ASN A 415 -23.44 11.77 -15.80
CA ASN A 415 -24.36 11.98 -14.68
C ASN A 415 -24.80 10.67 -14.02
N ALA A 416 -25.12 9.62 -14.79
CA ALA A 416 -25.47 8.31 -14.24
C ALA A 416 -24.33 7.70 -13.39
N LEU A 417 -23.07 7.89 -13.81
CA LEU A 417 -21.90 7.43 -13.06
C LEU A 417 -21.64 8.29 -11.82
N ALA A 418 -21.81 9.61 -11.92
CA ALA A 418 -21.72 10.54 -10.79
C ALA A 418 -22.80 10.30 -9.72
N GLU A 419 -24.05 10.04 -10.13
CA GLU A 419 -25.16 9.69 -9.24
C GLU A 419 -24.87 8.40 -8.47
N LYS A 420 -24.41 7.33 -9.16
CA LYS A 420 -24.02 6.08 -8.47
C LYS A 420 -22.81 6.25 -7.57
N ARG A 421 -21.84 7.10 -7.92
CA ARG A 421 -20.73 7.46 -7.02
C ARG A 421 -21.24 8.17 -5.76
N GLY A 422 -22.16 9.13 -5.90
CA GLY A 422 -22.81 9.81 -4.80
C GLY A 422 -23.56 8.83 -3.89
N HIS A 423 -24.42 7.99 -4.48
CA HIS A 423 -25.20 7.00 -3.75
C HIS A 423 -24.32 5.95 -3.03
N LEU A 424 -23.19 5.52 -3.63
CA LEU A 424 -22.25 4.61 -2.96
C LEU A 424 -21.54 5.28 -1.76
N LEU A 425 -21.17 6.55 -1.87
CA LEU A 425 -20.59 7.33 -0.76
C LEU A 425 -21.62 7.58 0.36
N GLU A 426 -22.87 7.85 -0.01
CA GLU A 426 -23.99 7.97 0.94
C GLU A 426 -24.28 6.62 1.62
N CYS A 427 -24.30 5.51 0.90
CA CYS A 427 -24.42 4.17 1.47
C CYS A 427 -23.28 3.87 2.44
N LEU A 428 -22.02 4.15 2.08
CA LEU A 428 -20.87 3.97 2.98
C LEU A 428 -21.00 4.81 4.25
N ARG A 429 -21.40 6.08 4.13
CA ARG A 429 -21.65 6.96 5.28
C ARG A 429 -22.77 6.41 6.18
N ASN A 430 -23.86 5.94 5.58
CA ASN A 430 -25.01 5.39 6.30
C ASN A 430 -24.68 4.05 6.96
N PHE A 431 -23.86 3.20 6.34
CA PHE A 431 -23.34 1.97 6.96
C PHE A 431 -22.39 2.26 8.12
N GLY A 432 -21.52 3.28 7.99
CA GLY A 432 -20.69 3.76 9.10
C GLY A 432 -21.54 4.19 10.29
N VAL A 433 -22.43 5.17 10.09
CA VAL A 433 -23.35 5.66 11.14
C VAL A 433 -24.22 4.53 11.74
N ALA A 434 -24.65 3.55 10.94
CA ALA A 434 -25.43 2.41 11.42
C ALA A 434 -24.61 1.36 12.20
N ALA A 435 -23.29 1.27 11.97
CA ALA A 435 -22.37 0.42 12.72
C ALA A 435 -21.88 1.11 14.00
N ASP A 436 -21.60 2.41 13.92
CA ASP A 436 -21.12 3.23 15.04
C ASP A 436 -22.23 3.50 16.06
N SER A 437 -23.48 3.70 15.63
CA SER A 437 -24.63 3.97 16.51
C SER A 437 -24.81 2.96 17.66
N PRO A 438 -24.92 1.63 17.42
CA PRO A 438 -25.00 0.65 18.52
C PRO A 438 -23.72 0.64 19.36
N LEU A 439 -22.54 0.75 18.73
CA LEU A 439 -21.25 0.77 19.43
C LEU A 439 -21.14 1.96 20.41
N VAL A 440 -21.63 3.13 20.02
CA VAL A 440 -21.71 4.32 20.88
C VAL A 440 -22.67 4.08 22.05
N THR A 441 -23.81 3.42 21.84
CA THR A 441 -24.73 3.11 22.96
C THR A 441 -24.15 2.11 23.97
N GLU A 442 -23.41 1.09 23.53
CA GLU A 442 -22.75 0.14 24.44
C GLU A 442 -21.50 0.72 25.10
N THR A 443 -20.70 1.53 24.39
CA THR A 443 -19.53 2.22 24.98
C THR A 443 -19.93 3.30 25.98
N VAL A 444 -20.97 4.10 25.73
CA VAL A 444 -21.49 5.07 26.72
C VAL A 444 -22.09 4.37 27.95
N SER A 445 -22.82 3.26 27.76
CA SER A 445 -23.37 2.48 28.87
C SER A 445 -22.27 1.83 29.73
N THR A 446 -21.22 1.31 29.08
CA THR A 446 -20.07 0.72 29.79
C THR A 446 -19.18 1.78 30.44
N ASP A 447 -18.92 2.93 29.82
CA ASP A 447 -18.19 4.05 30.44
C ASP A 447 -18.95 4.65 31.63
N GLN A 448 -20.28 4.81 31.53
CA GLN A 448 -21.08 5.21 32.68
C GLN A 448 -21.00 4.16 33.81
N SER A 449 -20.96 2.88 33.47
CA SER A 449 -20.82 1.78 34.45
C SER A 449 -19.43 1.72 35.08
N THR A 450 -18.35 1.89 34.32
CA THR A 450 -16.98 1.93 34.86
C THR A 450 -16.77 3.18 35.71
N ARG A 451 -17.30 4.34 35.30
CA ARG A 451 -17.26 5.57 36.11
C ARG A 451 -18.05 5.44 37.41
N LEU A 452 -19.19 4.76 37.41
CA LEU A 452 -19.93 4.44 38.65
C LEU A 452 -19.19 3.45 39.55
N LEU A 453 -18.53 2.43 38.98
CA LEU A 453 -17.69 1.50 39.73
C LEU A 453 -16.44 2.19 40.31
N LEU A 454 -15.78 3.04 39.54
CA LEU A 454 -14.64 3.84 39.98
C LEU A 454 -15.06 4.84 41.06
N SER A 455 -16.15 5.60 40.88
CA SER A 455 -16.59 6.56 41.92
C SER A 455 -17.06 5.86 43.20
N ALA A 456 -17.55 4.61 43.12
CA ALA A 456 -17.79 3.78 44.30
C ALA A 456 -16.46 3.33 44.97
N LEU A 457 -15.50 2.81 44.20
CA LEU A 457 -14.18 2.36 44.68
C LEU A 457 -13.33 3.48 45.29
N HIS A 458 -13.43 4.70 44.75
CA HIS A 458 -12.66 5.86 45.19
C HIS A 458 -13.40 6.75 46.20
N SER A 459 -14.60 6.36 46.66
CA SER A 459 -15.39 7.16 47.63
C SER A 459 -14.69 7.40 48.99
N ASP A 460 -13.81 6.48 49.42
CA ASP A 460 -12.92 6.64 50.58
C ASP A 460 -11.49 7.11 50.22
N SER A 461 -11.18 7.35 48.94
CA SER A 461 -9.86 7.74 48.45
C SER A 461 -9.73 9.25 48.25
N ARG A 462 -8.73 9.88 48.88
CA ARG A 462 -8.36 11.28 48.61
C ARG A 462 -7.46 11.47 47.38
N GLN A 463 -7.41 10.48 46.49
CA GLN A 463 -6.66 10.53 45.25
C GLN A 463 -7.62 10.24 44.09
N GLU A 464 -7.89 11.28 43.30
CA GLU A 464 -8.49 11.15 41.98
C GLU A 464 -7.44 10.51 41.06
N THR A 465 -7.57 9.20 40.81
CA THR A 465 -6.77 8.53 39.79
C THR A 465 -7.34 8.90 38.42
N SER A 466 -6.94 10.06 37.89
CA SER A 466 -7.18 10.34 36.47
C SER A 466 -6.49 9.28 35.63
N LEU A 467 -7.17 8.87 34.55
CA LEU A 467 -6.59 8.01 33.52
C LEU A 467 -5.91 8.83 32.41
N THR A 468 -5.96 10.16 32.49
CA THR A 468 -5.03 11.01 31.74
C THR A 468 -3.65 10.93 32.38
N ASP A 469 -2.65 10.59 31.56
CA ASP A 469 -1.25 10.79 31.95
C ASP A 469 -0.99 12.30 32.02
N ALA A 470 -0.39 12.77 33.11
CA ALA A 470 -0.17 14.19 33.36
C ALA A 470 0.78 14.81 32.32
N ASP A 471 1.70 14.02 31.74
CA ASP A 471 2.54 14.46 30.64
C ASP A 471 1.76 14.57 29.32
N ASN A 472 0.83 13.65 29.02
CA ASN A 472 -0.05 13.75 27.84
C ASN A 472 -1.01 14.96 27.92
N GLU A 473 -1.56 15.26 29.11
CA GLU A 473 -2.45 16.40 29.32
C GLU A 473 -1.70 17.74 29.19
N LYS A 474 -0.43 17.76 29.58
CA LYS A 474 0.49 18.88 29.39
C LYS A 474 0.93 19.03 27.93
N GLU A 475 1.22 17.94 27.21
CA GLU A 475 1.51 17.98 25.76
C GLU A 475 0.28 18.46 24.96
N LEU A 476 -0.93 18.03 25.32
CA LEU A 476 -2.18 18.57 24.77
C LEU A 476 -2.34 20.07 25.05
N SER A 477 -2.04 20.51 26.27
CA SER A 477 -2.08 21.94 26.65
C SER A 477 -1.06 22.77 25.85
N GLU A 478 0.13 22.22 25.59
CA GLU A 478 1.15 22.87 24.76
C GLU A 478 0.74 22.89 23.28
N LEU A 479 0.17 21.79 22.77
CA LEU A 479 -0.38 21.72 21.41
C LEU A 479 -1.53 22.72 21.21
N GLU A 480 -2.44 22.86 22.17
CA GLU A 480 -3.52 23.85 22.13
C GLU A 480 -2.97 25.28 22.16
N ALA A 481 -1.93 25.54 22.97
CA ALA A 481 -1.25 26.84 22.97
C ALA A 481 -0.57 27.14 21.62
N GLN A 482 0.09 26.16 21.00
CA GLN A 482 0.67 26.29 19.66
C GLN A 482 -0.42 26.49 18.58
N LEU A 483 -1.51 25.73 18.64
CA LEU A 483 -2.66 25.87 17.73
C LEU A 483 -3.30 27.26 17.86
N GLY A 484 -3.44 27.79 19.08
CA GLY A 484 -3.91 29.14 19.36
C GLY A 484 -2.96 30.24 18.87
N VAL A 485 -1.66 29.99 18.76
CA VAL A 485 -0.70 30.88 18.09
C VAL A 485 -0.87 30.81 16.57
N VAL A 486 -1.04 29.62 16.00
CA VAL A 486 -1.29 29.44 14.55
C VAL A 486 -2.61 30.09 14.14
N GLN A 487 -3.70 29.90 14.90
CA GLN A 487 -4.99 30.56 14.67
C GLN A 487 -4.84 32.08 14.71
N LYS A 488 -4.15 32.64 15.71
CA LYS A 488 -3.86 34.09 15.76
C LYS A 488 -2.94 34.57 14.64
N GLY A 489 -2.14 33.69 14.04
CA GLY A 489 -1.39 33.94 12.80
C GLY A 489 -2.31 34.04 11.59
N ILE A 490 -3.28 33.12 11.47
CA ILE A 490 -4.29 33.09 10.40
C ILE A 490 -5.26 34.27 10.52
N GLU A 491 -5.74 34.61 11.72
CA GLU A 491 -6.55 35.80 12.00
C GLU A 491 -5.80 37.12 11.77
N ARG A 492 -4.46 37.09 11.71
CA ARG A 492 -3.59 38.22 11.35
C ARG A 492 -3.19 38.24 9.88
N LEU A 493 -3.43 37.18 9.13
CA LEU A 493 -3.26 37.16 7.68
C LEU A 493 -4.48 37.84 7.05
N ASP A 494 -4.35 39.15 6.83
CA ASP A 494 -5.31 39.94 6.09
C ASP A 494 -5.49 39.37 4.67
N MET A 495 -6.55 38.59 4.46
CA MET A 495 -6.83 37.93 3.18
C MET A 495 -7.11 38.95 2.06
N ASP A 496 -7.54 40.18 2.39
CA ASP A 496 -7.71 41.26 1.41
C ASP A 496 -6.36 41.77 0.89
N SER A 497 -5.24 41.47 1.57
CA SER A 497 -3.89 41.72 1.05
C SER A 497 -3.50 40.76 -0.09
N LEU A 498 -4.00 39.52 -0.07
CA LEU A 498 -3.78 38.52 -1.14
C LEU A 498 -4.67 38.80 -2.37
N TYR A 499 -5.88 39.32 -2.17
CA TYR A 499 -6.76 39.75 -3.28
C TYR A 499 -6.39 41.11 -3.88
N ARG A 500 -5.52 41.89 -3.22
CA ARG A 500 -5.03 43.17 -3.72
C ARG A 500 -3.95 42.94 -4.78
N ARG A 501 -4.38 42.80 -6.05
CA ARG A 501 -3.49 42.80 -7.23
C ARG A 501 -2.39 43.86 -7.09
N ASP A 502 -1.14 43.45 -7.27
CA ASP A 502 -0.03 44.39 -7.18
C ASP A 502 -0.05 45.36 -8.38
N LYS A 503 -0.23 46.64 -8.09
CA LYS A 503 -0.21 47.72 -9.08
C LYS A 503 1.13 47.85 -9.79
N ASN A 504 2.21 47.29 -9.24
CA ASN A 504 3.49 47.21 -9.93
C ASN A 504 3.47 46.15 -11.04
N GLN A 505 2.77 45.04 -10.84
CA GLN A 505 2.59 43.99 -11.85
C GLN A 505 1.69 44.46 -13.01
N GLU A 506 0.64 45.22 -12.67
CA GLU A 506 -0.25 45.87 -13.64
C GLU A 506 0.51 46.89 -14.51
N LYS A 507 1.31 47.77 -13.88
CA LYS A 507 2.22 48.68 -14.61
C LYS A 507 3.28 47.98 -15.44
N PHE A 508 3.82 46.85 -14.97
CA PHE A 508 4.82 46.09 -15.71
C PHE A 508 4.21 45.54 -17.01
N LEU A 509 2.96 45.07 -16.97
CA LEU A 509 2.19 44.67 -18.15
C LEU A 509 1.87 45.86 -19.07
N GLU A 510 1.50 47.04 -18.52
CA GLU A 510 1.33 48.27 -19.32
C GLU A 510 2.62 48.71 -20.04
N THR A 511 3.81 48.46 -19.47
CA THR A 511 5.10 48.74 -20.14
C THR A 511 5.56 47.66 -21.13
N TRP A 512 4.80 46.58 -21.31
CA TRP A 512 5.07 45.48 -22.23
C TRP A 512 3.93 45.24 -23.25
N SER A 513 3.03 46.22 -23.39
CA SER A 513 1.96 46.28 -24.39
C SER A 513 2.09 47.50 -25.30
#